data_AF-A0A9Y4N6B1-F1
#
_entry.id   AF-A0A9Y4N6B1-F1
#
_cell.length_a   1.000
_cell.length_b   1.000
_cell.length_c   1.000
_cell.angle_alpha   90.00
_cell.angle_beta   90.00
_cell.angle_gamma   90.00
#
_symmetry.space_group_name_H-M   'P 1'
#
loop_
_entity.id
_entity.type
_entity.pdbx_description
1 polymer ?
#
loop_
_entity_poly.entity_id
_entity_poly.type
_entity_poly.pdbx_seq_one_letter_code
_entity_poly.pdbx_strand_id
1 'polypeptide(L)'
;GPPGDIGPAGIQGPKGPRGLMGMEGALGPVGIIGPSGHPGPQGDKGSRGETGLQGPRGFPGPRGPPGPPGLPSSALLLRNEALGAAFQVIIDSHAVLRQENYQSMDLPMLDQGTEIFKTLQHLSTLIQSLKNPLGTRDNPARICRDLYNCEQRMYDGTYWIDPNLGCAADTIEVTCNFTGGGQTCLKPVTVSKLEIGVGRIQMNFIHLLSTEAVQHVVIHCLNTSVWAAGPSLQPSPRAVSFKAWSGEKIQAGDLLEPLIPRDDCWIKDGRWHQTHFIFQSQDPNLLPVVDVYNLPTAEPGSRYHLEVGPVCFL
;
A
#
# COMPACT_ATOMS: atom_id res chain seq x y z
N GLY A 1 -63.59 73.23 41.72
CA GLY A 1 -62.78 73.22 42.95
C GLY A 1 -61.35 73.56 42.60
N PRO A 2 -60.54 74.09 43.52
CA PRO A 2 -59.13 74.34 43.23
C PRO A 2 -58.39 73.03 42.88
N PRO A 3 -57.32 73.08 42.08
CA PRO A 3 -56.51 71.89 41.75
C PRO A 3 -55.91 71.26 43.02
N GLY A 4 -55.92 69.93 43.10
CA GLY A 4 -55.36 69.21 44.25
C GLY A 4 -53.85 69.37 44.37
N ASP A 5 -53.35 69.39 45.61
CA ASP A 5 -51.93 69.56 45.92
C ASP A 5 -51.05 68.52 45.21
N ILE A 6 -49.89 68.97 44.73
CA ILE A 6 -48.90 68.12 44.06
C ILE A 6 -48.40 67.08 45.06
N GLY A 7 -48.46 65.80 44.68
CA GLY A 7 -48.04 64.68 45.52
C GLY A 7 -46.56 64.77 45.92
N PRO A 8 -46.17 64.23 47.09
CA PRO A 8 -44.81 64.30 47.60
C PRO A 8 -43.81 63.62 46.64
N ALA A 9 -42.59 64.16 46.58
CA ALA A 9 -41.51 63.58 45.79
C ALA A 9 -41.20 62.15 46.22
N GLY A 10 -41.01 61.25 45.26
CA GLY A 10 -40.70 59.84 45.52
C GLY A 10 -39.40 59.66 46.30
N ILE A 11 -39.38 58.71 47.23
CA ILE A 11 -38.20 58.37 48.03
C ILE A 11 -37.04 57.90 47.14
N GLN A 12 -35.83 58.38 47.44
CA GLN A 12 -34.63 57.96 46.71
C GLN A 12 -34.32 56.49 47.01
N GLY A 13 -34.08 55.69 45.97
CA GLY A 13 -33.81 54.26 46.11
C GLY A 13 -32.54 53.96 46.91
N PRO A 14 -32.46 52.78 47.57
CA PRO A 14 -31.30 52.42 48.37
C PRO A 14 -30.03 52.33 47.53
N LYS A 15 -28.90 52.69 48.13
CA LYS A 15 -27.57 52.58 47.51
C LYS A 15 -27.24 51.11 47.24
N GLY A 16 -26.76 50.79 46.04
CA GLY A 16 -26.45 49.41 45.64
C GLY A 16 -25.37 48.75 46.52
N PRO A 17 -25.36 47.41 46.62
CA PRO A 17 -24.40 46.68 47.45
C PRO A 17 -22.96 46.85 46.95
N ARG A 18 -22.01 46.76 47.88
CA ARG A 18 -20.56 46.83 47.58
C ARG A 18 -20.13 45.57 46.82
N GLY A 19 -19.38 45.73 45.73
CA GLY A 19 -18.90 44.61 44.91
C GLY A 19 -18.01 43.64 45.71
N LEU A 20 -18.08 42.35 45.36
CA LEU A 20 -17.31 41.27 46.00
C LEU A 20 -15.82 41.39 45.69
N MET A 21 -14.97 41.02 46.66
CA MET A 21 -13.52 40.97 46.53
C MET A 21 -13.12 39.85 45.56
N GLY A 22 -12.17 40.11 44.65
CA GLY A 22 -11.71 39.13 43.67
C GLY A 22 -11.06 37.90 44.33
N MET A 23 -11.28 36.72 43.77
CA MET A 23 -10.72 35.46 44.27
C MET A 23 -9.21 35.36 43.98
N GLU A 24 -8.47 34.76 44.90
CA GLU A 24 -7.03 34.47 44.79
C GLU A 24 -6.76 33.49 43.63
N GLY A 25 -5.70 33.72 42.85
CA GLY A 25 -5.38 32.93 41.66
C GLY A 25 -4.98 31.48 41.98
N ALA A 26 -5.32 30.55 41.09
CA ALA A 26 -5.05 29.12 41.28
C ALA A 26 -3.54 28.79 41.31
N LEU A 27 -3.15 27.86 42.19
CA LEU A 27 -1.81 27.27 42.23
C LEU A 27 -1.46 26.58 40.90
N GLY A 28 -0.24 26.82 40.38
CA GLY A 28 0.25 26.17 39.17
C GLY A 28 0.55 24.67 39.37
N PRO A 29 0.45 23.83 38.33
CA PRO A 29 0.72 22.40 38.43
C PRO A 29 2.23 22.10 38.49
N VAL A 30 2.63 21.14 39.33
CA VAL A 30 4.00 20.58 39.39
C VAL A 30 3.87 19.06 39.58
N GLY A 31 4.52 18.12 38.88
CA GLY A 31 5.36 18.07 37.68
C GLY A 31 5.33 16.61 37.14
N ILE A 32 5.91 16.32 35.98
CA ILE A 32 5.86 14.97 35.36
C ILE A 32 6.66 13.90 36.13
N ILE A 33 6.13 12.67 36.12
CA ILE A 33 6.69 11.47 36.78
C ILE A 33 7.99 11.02 36.10
N GLY A 34 9.03 10.71 36.88
CA GLY A 34 10.30 10.19 36.36
C GLY A 34 10.20 8.72 35.90
N PRO A 35 10.97 8.30 34.87
CA PRO A 35 10.96 6.92 34.38
C PRO A 35 11.65 5.93 35.35
N SER A 36 11.24 4.65 35.28
CA SER A 36 11.62 3.54 36.17
C SER A 36 13.12 3.21 36.26
N GLY A 37 13.53 2.62 37.40
CA GLY A 37 14.88 2.13 37.66
C GLY A 37 15.29 0.86 36.88
N HIS A 38 16.60 0.59 36.88
CA HIS A 38 17.37 -0.21 35.92
C HIS A 38 17.39 -1.73 36.19
N PRO A 39 17.44 -2.59 35.15
CA PRO A 39 17.95 -3.97 35.28
C PRO A 39 19.45 -4.00 35.59
N GLY A 40 19.89 -4.95 36.42
CA GLY A 40 21.29 -5.15 36.85
C GLY A 40 22.23 -5.71 35.75
N PRO A 41 23.53 -5.82 36.05
CA PRO A 41 24.62 -5.81 35.06
C PRO A 41 24.71 -7.11 34.24
N GLN A 42 25.00 -6.97 32.95
CA GLN A 42 25.43 -8.07 32.09
C GLN A 42 26.96 -8.23 32.22
N GLY A 43 27.42 -9.47 32.47
CA GLY A 43 28.79 -9.77 32.88
C GLY A 43 29.90 -9.37 31.91
N ASP A 44 31.11 -9.20 32.45
CA ASP A 44 32.30 -8.77 31.72
C ASP A 44 32.58 -9.66 30.51
N LYS A 45 32.75 -9.02 29.36
CA LYS A 45 33.17 -9.65 28.10
C LYS A 45 34.62 -10.12 28.26
N GLY A 46 34.89 -11.40 27.96
CA GLY A 46 36.22 -11.99 28.04
C GLY A 46 37.29 -11.19 27.28
N SER A 47 38.52 -11.23 27.81
CA SER A 47 39.68 -10.51 27.28
C SER A 47 39.91 -10.81 25.79
N ARG A 48 40.18 -9.74 25.03
CA ARG A 48 40.58 -9.81 23.61
C ARG A 48 41.87 -10.60 23.50
N GLY A 49 41.87 -11.67 22.71
CA GLY A 49 43.08 -12.45 22.41
C GLY A 49 44.18 -11.56 21.83
N GLU A 50 45.43 -11.86 22.17
CA GLU A 50 46.60 -11.12 21.69
C GLU A 50 46.64 -11.10 20.15
N THR A 51 46.90 -9.92 19.60
CA THR A 51 47.08 -9.71 18.17
C THR A 51 48.31 -10.49 17.71
N GLY A 52 48.13 -11.44 16.80
CA GLY A 52 49.24 -12.20 16.22
C GLY A 52 50.29 -11.28 15.59
N LEU A 53 51.57 -11.64 15.73
CA LEU A 53 52.71 -10.91 15.17
C LEU A 53 52.54 -10.71 13.66
N GLN A 54 52.81 -9.50 13.19
CA GLN A 54 52.73 -9.15 11.77
C GLN A 54 53.73 -9.99 10.97
N GLY A 55 53.21 -10.74 9.98
CA GLY A 55 54.06 -11.53 9.08
C GLY A 55 55.06 -10.67 8.32
N PRO A 56 56.23 -11.21 7.93
CA PRO A 56 57.24 -10.46 7.21
C PRO A 56 56.70 -9.92 5.87
N ARG A 57 57.13 -8.72 5.52
CA ARG A 57 56.73 -8.03 4.29
C ARG A 57 57.16 -8.87 3.07
N GLY A 58 56.21 -9.21 2.20
CA GLY A 58 56.49 -9.97 0.98
C GLY A 58 57.49 -9.27 0.06
N PHE A 59 58.33 -10.06 -0.61
CA PHE A 59 59.31 -9.56 -1.57
C PHE A 59 58.63 -8.84 -2.75
N PRO A 60 59.26 -7.81 -3.35
CA PRO A 60 58.74 -7.15 -4.53
C PRO A 60 58.51 -8.15 -5.67
N GLY A 61 57.33 -8.09 -6.30
CA GLY A 61 57.03 -8.91 -7.46
C GLY A 61 57.96 -8.61 -8.65
N PRO A 62 58.19 -9.60 -9.54
CA PRO A 62 59.02 -9.39 -10.72
C PRO A 62 58.42 -8.31 -11.62
N ARG A 63 59.30 -7.57 -12.30
CA ARG A 63 58.90 -6.53 -13.26
C ARG A 63 58.07 -7.16 -14.39
N GLY A 64 56.91 -6.58 -14.67
CA GLY A 64 56.04 -7.05 -15.75
C GLY A 64 56.72 -6.98 -17.13
N PRO A 65 56.32 -7.85 -18.07
CA PRO A 65 56.85 -7.81 -19.43
C PRO A 65 56.52 -6.48 -20.12
N PRO A 66 57.32 -6.06 -21.12
CA PRO A 66 57.02 -4.87 -21.93
C PRO A 66 55.61 -4.95 -22.54
N GLY A 67 54.89 -3.83 -22.53
CA GLY A 67 53.57 -3.74 -23.15
C GLY A 67 53.65 -3.91 -24.67
N PRO A 68 52.61 -4.47 -25.31
CA PRO A 68 52.57 -4.61 -26.76
C PRO A 68 52.60 -3.23 -27.46
N PRO A 69 53.14 -3.13 -28.69
CA PRO A 69 53.14 -1.90 -29.47
C PRO A 69 51.72 -1.33 -29.67
N GLY A 70 51.58 -0.01 -29.55
CA GLY A 70 50.30 0.67 -29.74
C GLY A 70 49.80 0.61 -31.20
N LEU A 71 48.52 0.31 -31.38
CA LEU A 71 47.86 0.32 -32.69
C LEU A 71 47.71 1.77 -33.22
N PRO A 72 47.94 2.03 -34.51
CA PRO A 72 47.79 3.37 -35.09
C PRO A 72 46.34 3.85 -35.08
N SER A 73 46.22 5.14 -34.83
CA SER A 73 44.99 5.90 -34.60
C SER A 73 44.06 5.88 -35.80
N SER A 74 42.86 5.35 -35.63
CA SER A 74 41.69 5.75 -36.44
C SER A 74 40.53 6.08 -35.50
N ALA A 75 40.01 7.29 -35.68
CA ALA A 75 38.97 7.88 -34.85
C ALA A 75 37.65 7.13 -35.05
N LEU A 76 37.14 6.49 -33.99
CA LEU A 76 35.76 6.02 -33.93
C LEU A 76 34.95 6.97 -33.04
N LEU A 77 34.22 7.86 -33.72
CA LEU A 77 33.06 8.54 -33.17
C LEU A 77 32.01 7.49 -32.78
N LEU A 78 31.72 7.38 -31.48
CA LEU A 78 30.63 6.54 -30.98
C LEU A 78 29.29 7.10 -31.48
N ARG A 79 28.61 6.31 -32.32
CA ARG A 79 27.16 6.38 -32.53
C ARG A 79 26.57 5.01 -32.18
N ASN A 80 25.55 5.02 -31.32
CA ASN A 80 24.96 3.89 -30.58
C ASN A 80 24.31 2.74 -31.40
N GLU A 81 24.69 2.52 -32.66
CA GLU A 81 24.05 1.53 -33.56
C GLU A 81 25.01 0.39 -33.96
N ALA A 82 26.18 0.25 -33.31
CA ALA A 82 27.24 -0.68 -33.74
C ALA A 82 27.58 -1.81 -32.73
N LEU A 83 26.85 -1.93 -31.62
CA LEU A 83 27.07 -2.99 -30.63
C LEU A 83 26.66 -4.38 -31.16
N GLY A 84 25.68 -4.45 -32.07
CA GLY A 84 25.27 -5.70 -32.72
C GLY A 84 26.24 -6.17 -33.81
N ALA A 85 26.86 -5.25 -34.56
CA ALA A 85 27.73 -5.59 -35.68
C ALA A 85 29.18 -5.93 -35.24
N ALA A 86 29.67 -5.29 -34.17
CA ALA A 86 31.00 -5.59 -33.63
C ALA A 86 31.10 -7.03 -33.06
N PHE A 87 29.99 -7.60 -32.61
CA PHE A 87 29.94 -8.98 -32.10
C PHE A 87 30.13 -10.02 -33.21
N GLN A 88 29.65 -9.75 -34.44
CA GLN A 88 29.78 -10.69 -35.55
C GLN A 88 31.22 -10.78 -36.08
N VAL A 89 31.98 -9.68 -36.03
CA VAL A 89 33.38 -9.64 -36.50
C VAL A 89 34.31 -10.46 -35.60
N ILE A 90 34.02 -10.56 -34.30
CA ILE A 90 34.77 -11.39 -33.35
C ILE A 90 34.54 -12.89 -33.64
N ILE A 91 33.34 -13.26 -34.07
CA ILE A 91 33.00 -14.66 -34.42
C ILE A 91 33.73 -15.07 -35.72
N ASP A 92 33.82 -14.18 -36.71
CA ASP A 92 34.46 -14.51 -37.99
C ASP A 92 36.01 -14.52 -37.95
N SER A 93 36.63 -13.83 -36.99
CA SER A 93 38.09 -13.80 -36.86
C SER A 93 38.68 -15.10 -36.28
N HIS A 94 37.86 -16.02 -35.76
CA HIS A 94 38.30 -17.34 -35.34
C HIS A 94 38.19 -18.44 -36.43
N ALA A 95 37.67 -18.13 -37.63
CA ALA A 95 37.46 -19.13 -38.67
C ALA A 95 38.58 -19.22 -39.73
N VAL A 96 39.59 -18.33 -39.72
CA VAL A 96 40.58 -18.22 -40.81
C VAL A 96 42.04 -18.21 -40.32
N LEU A 97 42.46 -19.22 -39.56
CA LEU A 97 43.87 -19.61 -39.50
C LEU A 97 44.01 -21.12 -39.67
N ARG A 98 44.40 -21.47 -40.91
CA ARG A 98 44.75 -22.78 -41.45
C ARG A 98 45.68 -23.62 -40.56
N GLN A 99 45.30 -24.88 -40.39
CA GLN A 99 46.04 -26.07 -40.83
C GLN A 99 47.53 -25.85 -41.18
N GLU A 100 48.42 -26.23 -40.26
CA GLU A 100 49.51 -27.21 -40.46
C GLU A 100 50.05 -27.69 -39.10
N ASN A 101 50.18 -29.02 -38.96
CA ASN A 101 50.92 -29.80 -37.96
C ASN A 101 51.46 -29.09 -36.70
N TYR A 102 50.87 -29.40 -35.53
CA TYR A 102 51.62 -29.64 -34.30
C TYR A 102 50.81 -30.53 -33.34
N GLN A 103 51.46 -31.55 -32.82
CA GLN A 103 50.93 -32.55 -31.90
C GLN A 103 50.54 -31.93 -30.55
N SER A 104 49.51 -32.51 -29.91
CA SER A 104 49.31 -32.58 -28.46
C SER A 104 49.29 -31.25 -27.68
N MET A 105 48.08 -30.78 -27.33
CA MET A 105 47.70 -30.50 -25.94
C MET A 105 46.19 -30.31 -25.89
N ASP A 106 45.55 -30.97 -24.92
CA ASP A 106 44.13 -30.88 -24.63
C ASP A 106 43.67 -29.42 -24.57
N LEU A 107 42.49 -29.15 -25.14
CA LEU A 107 41.80 -27.85 -25.09
C LEU A 107 40.85 -27.83 -23.88
N PRO A 108 41.09 -27.02 -22.83
CA PRO A 108 40.08 -26.67 -21.84
C PRO A 108 39.76 -25.17 -21.86
N MET A 109 39.75 -24.55 -23.05
CA MET A 109 39.57 -23.08 -23.20
C MET A 109 38.30 -22.68 -23.97
N LEU A 110 37.38 -23.61 -24.24
CA LEU A 110 36.09 -23.31 -24.88
C LEU A 110 34.91 -23.32 -23.89
N ASP A 111 35.08 -23.98 -22.74
CA ASP A 111 34.03 -24.11 -21.72
C ASP A 111 33.81 -22.80 -20.94
N GLN A 112 34.88 -22.07 -20.65
CA GLN A 112 34.83 -20.84 -19.85
C GLN A 112 34.10 -19.69 -20.57
N GLY A 113 34.23 -19.60 -21.90
CA GLY A 113 33.48 -18.62 -22.70
C GLY A 113 31.98 -18.90 -22.73
N THR A 114 31.59 -20.18 -22.79
CA THR A 114 30.18 -20.57 -22.70
C THR A 114 29.59 -20.33 -21.31
N GLU A 115 30.35 -20.55 -20.24
CA GLU A 115 29.91 -20.25 -18.87
C GLU A 115 29.76 -18.74 -18.62
N ILE A 116 30.69 -17.91 -19.13
CA ILE A 116 30.56 -16.45 -19.07
C ILE A 116 29.30 -15.99 -19.82
N PHE A 117 29.04 -16.54 -21.01
CA PHE A 117 27.86 -16.18 -21.79
C PHE A 117 26.56 -16.61 -21.11
N LYS A 118 26.51 -17.82 -20.53
CA LYS A 118 25.38 -18.28 -19.71
C LYS A 118 25.13 -17.35 -18.53
N THR A 119 26.19 -16.90 -17.85
CA THR A 119 26.09 -15.98 -16.72
C THR A 119 25.56 -14.61 -17.15
N LEU A 120 26.07 -14.05 -18.25
CA LEU A 120 25.61 -12.77 -18.79
C LEU A 120 24.15 -12.84 -19.25
N GLN A 121 23.77 -13.93 -19.92
CA GLN A 121 22.39 -14.15 -20.33
C GLN A 121 21.47 -14.25 -19.11
N HIS A 122 21.89 -14.98 -18.06
CA HIS A 122 21.15 -15.09 -16.82
C HIS A 122 20.96 -13.73 -16.14
N LEU A 123 22.03 -12.94 -16.00
CA LEU A 123 21.96 -11.59 -15.44
C LEU A 123 21.06 -10.67 -16.27
N SER A 124 21.14 -10.75 -17.60
CA SER A 124 20.26 -10.00 -18.50
C SER A 124 18.79 -10.38 -18.28
N THR A 125 18.48 -11.68 -18.17
CA THR A 125 17.10 -12.13 -17.90
C THR A 125 16.59 -11.69 -16.53
N LEU A 126 17.43 -11.67 -15.51
CA LEU A 126 17.09 -11.17 -14.16
C LEU A 126 16.82 -9.66 -14.17
N ILE A 127 17.65 -8.88 -14.86
CA ILE A 127 17.43 -7.44 -15.01
C ILE A 127 16.13 -7.18 -15.77
N GLN A 128 15.87 -7.96 -16.82
CA GLN A 128 14.64 -7.87 -17.60
C GLN A 128 13.41 -8.18 -16.73
N SER A 129 13.50 -9.18 -15.85
CA SER A 129 12.40 -9.57 -14.97
C SER A 129 12.11 -8.53 -13.88
N LEU A 130 13.13 -7.83 -13.40
CA LEU A 130 12.98 -6.69 -12.47
C LEU A 130 12.39 -5.46 -13.17
N LYS A 131 12.77 -5.22 -14.42
CA LYS A 131 12.25 -4.08 -15.20
C LYS A 131 10.78 -4.28 -15.59
N ASN A 132 10.43 -5.51 -15.98
CA ASN A 132 9.10 -5.88 -16.45
C ASN A 132 8.59 -7.07 -15.62
N PRO A 133 8.05 -6.83 -14.42
CA PRO A 133 7.52 -7.90 -13.58
C PRO A 133 6.34 -8.58 -14.27
N LEU A 134 6.24 -9.90 -14.13
CA LEU A 134 5.15 -10.68 -14.73
C LEU A 134 3.90 -10.72 -13.83
N GLY A 135 4.02 -10.30 -12.56
CA GLY A 135 2.94 -10.40 -11.58
C GLY A 135 2.71 -11.84 -11.12
N THR A 136 3.74 -12.68 -11.14
CA THR A 136 3.73 -14.05 -10.57
C THR A 136 4.24 -14.01 -9.14
N ARG A 137 4.03 -15.08 -8.37
CA ARG A 137 4.48 -15.14 -6.97
C ARG A 137 6.00 -14.96 -6.81
N ASP A 138 6.78 -15.48 -7.76
CA ASP A 138 8.24 -15.37 -7.75
C ASP A 138 8.75 -14.04 -8.33
N ASN A 139 7.91 -13.36 -9.12
CA ASN A 139 8.21 -12.05 -9.71
C ASN A 139 6.98 -11.13 -9.61
N PRO A 140 6.63 -10.70 -8.37
CA PRO A 140 5.46 -9.89 -8.12
C PRO A 140 5.67 -8.47 -8.67
N ALA A 141 4.58 -7.82 -9.04
CA ALA A 141 4.62 -6.40 -9.39
C ALA A 141 4.40 -5.54 -8.16
N ARG A 142 4.68 -4.23 -8.23
CA ARG A 142 4.38 -3.33 -7.11
C ARG A 142 2.87 -3.08 -6.94
N ILE A 143 2.17 -2.84 -8.04
CA ILE A 143 0.72 -2.64 -8.11
C ILE A 143 0.21 -3.04 -9.50
N CYS A 144 -1.09 -3.35 -9.64
CA CYS A 144 -1.67 -3.73 -10.95
C CYS A 144 -1.52 -2.62 -12.01
N ARG A 145 -1.49 -1.36 -11.59
CA ARG A 145 -1.26 -0.23 -12.50
C ARG A 145 0.10 -0.30 -13.19
N ASP A 146 1.13 -0.76 -12.50
CA ASP A 146 2.47 -0.89 -13.07
C ASP A 146 2.51 -2.01 -14.11
N LEU A 147 1.78 -3.11 -13.87
CA LEU A 147 1.58 -4.17 -14.87
C LEU A 147 0.83 -3.67 -16.10
N TYR A 148 -0.17 -2.79 -15.92
CA TYR A 148 -0.93 -2.19 -17.02
C TYR A 148 -0.05 -1.31 -17.92
N ASN A 149 0.87 -0.56 -17.33
CA ASN A 149 1.76 0.36 -18.04
C ASN A 149 2.97 -0.34 -18.70
N CYS A 150 3.15 -1.64 -18.48
CA CYS A 150 4.21 -2.40 -19.14
C CYS A 150 3.89 -2.63 -20.63
N GLU A 151 4.93 -2.83 -21.45
CA GLU A 151 4.82 -2.98 -22.91
C GLU A 151 4.03 -4.25 -23.36
N GLN A 152 3.67 -5.15 -22.44
CA GLN A 152 2.97 -6.39 -22.74
C GLN A 152 1.46 -6.28 -22.50
N ARG A 153 0.67 -6.88 -23.39
CA ARG A 153 -0.79 -6.95 -23.24
C ARG A 153 -1.17 -7.89 -22.10
N MET A 154 -1.65 -7.32 -21.00
CA MET A 154 -2.17 -8.06 -19.84
C MET A 154 -3.69 -8.31 -19.96
N TYR A 155 -4.19 -9.32 -19.24
CA TYR A 155 -5.60 -9.71 -19.22
C TYR A 155 -6.14 -9.71 -17.80
N ASP A 156 -7.41 -9.36 -17.63
CA ASP A 156 -8.05 -9.32 -16.31
C ASP A 156 -7.94 -10.69 -15.62
N GLY A 157 -7.52 -10.70 -14.37
CA GLY A 157 -7.23 -11.94 -13.68
C GLY A 157 -6.55 -11.77 -12.33
N THR A 158 -6.09 -12.90 -11.78
CA THR A 158 -5.40 -12.94 -10.50
C THR A 158 -3.89 -12.81 -10.70
N TYR A 159 -3.27 -11.92 -9.95
CA TYR A 159 -1.84 -11.62 -9.98
C TYR A 159 -1.30 -11.47 -8.57
N TRP A 160 0.03 -11.50 -8.46
CA TRP A 160 0.75 -11.28 -7.21
C TRP A 160 1.42 -9.92 -7.22
N ILE A 161 1.21 -9.18 -6.13
CA ILE A 161 1.85 -7.90 -5.92
C ILE A 161 2.63 -7.86 -4.61
N ASP A 162 3.67 -7.01 -4.60
CA ASP A 162 4.42 -6.61 -3.42
C ASP A 162 4.60 -5.08 -3.40
N PRO A 163 3.62 -4.35 -2.82
CA PRO A 163 3.66 -2.90 -2.71
C PRO A 163 4.88 -2.34 -1.97
N ASN A 164 5.40 -3.07 -0.98
CA ASN A 164 6.52 -2.62 -0.14
C ASN A 164 7.91 -2.97 -0.71
N LEU A 165 7.97 -3.77 -1.79
CA LEU A 165 9.19 -4.19 -2.50
C LEU A 165 10.23 -4.88 -1.60
N GLY A 166 9.76 -5.49 -0.51
CA GLY A 166 10.56 -6.12 0.52
C GLY A 166 10.91 -7.57 0.19
N CYS A 167 10.71 -8.44 1.17
CA CYS A 167 10.91 -9.87 0.97
C CYS A 167 9.64 -10.46 0.36
N ALA A 168 9.72 -11.12 -0.80
CA ALA A 168 8.55 -11.67 -1.51
C ALA A 168 7.69 -12.70 -0.73
N ALA A 169 8.05 -13.03 0.51
CA ALA A 169 7.27 -13.87 1.41
C ALA A 169 5.93 -13.25 1.84
N ASP A 170 5.82 -11.92 1.87
CA ASP A 170 4.59 -11.19 2.23
C ASP A 170 3.81 -10.66 1.01
N THR A 171 4.07 -11.26 -0.15
CA THR A 171 3.34 -11.01 -1.40
C THR A 171 1.85 -11.31 -1.25
N ILE A 172 1.04 -10.53 -1.96
CA ILE A 172 -0.41 -10.53 -1.85
C ILE A 172 -1.00 -10.95 -3.17
N GLU A 173 -1.94 -11.90 -3.10
CA GLU A 173 -2.77 -12.27 -4.24
C GLU A 173 -3.88 -11.23 -4.42
N VAL A 174 -3.96 -10.64 -5.60
CA VAL A 174 -4.93 -9.60 -5.94
C VAL A 174 -5.59 -9.89 -7.28
N THR A 175 -6.76 -9.32 -7.52
CA THR A 175 -7.38 -9.33 -8.84
C THR A 175 -7.06 -8.02 -9.55
N CYS A 176 -6.35 -8.09 -10.66
CA CYS A 176 -6.06 -6.93 -11.50
C CYS A 176 -7.14 -6.79 -12.57
N ASN A 177 -7.75 -5.62 -12.62
CA ASN A 177 -8.69 -5.26 -13.68
C ASN A 177 -8.02 -4.24 -14.61
N PHE A 178 -7.49 -4.73 -15.73
CA PHE A 178 -6.84 -3.93 -16.78
C PHE A 178 -7.85 -3.25 -17.70
N THR A 179 -9.04 -3.81 -17.88
CA THR A 179 -10.12 -3.12 -18.61
C THR A 179 -10.58 -1.85 -17.88
N GLY A 180 -10.51 -1.84 -16.54
CA GLY A 180 -10.71 -0.68 -15.67
C GLY A 180 -9.48 0.24 -15.50
N GLY A 181 -8.46 0.10 -16.35
CA GLY A 181 -7.24 0.91 -16.30
C GLY A 181 -6.13 0.38 -15.40
N GLY A 182 -6.25 -0.84 -14.87
CA GLY A 182 -5.24 -1.43 -13.98
C GLY A 182 -5.59 -1.33 -12.49
N GLN A 183 -6.88 -1.42 -12.15
CA GLN A 183 -7.35 -1.42 -10.76
C GLN A 183 -6.80 -2.64 -10.01
N THR A 184 -6.35 -2.43 -8.78
CA THR A 184 -5.95 -3.47 -7.84
C THR A 184 -7.11 -3.78 -6.89
N CYS A 185 -7.73 -4.95 -7.05
CA CYS A 185 -8.86 -5.38 -6.23
C CYS A 185 -8.46 -6.43 -5.19
N LEU A 186 -8.70 -6.13 -3.92
CA LEU A 186 -8.49 -7.01 -2.78
C LEU A 186 -9.81 -7.67 -2.40
N LYS A 187 -9.81 -9.00 -2.34
CA LYS A 187 -10.99 -9.77 -1.92
C LYS A 187 -11.07 -9.87 -0.39
N PRO A 188 -12.28 -9.84 0.19
CA PRO A 188 -12.43 -10.14 1.61
C PRO A 188 -12.08 -11.61 1.87
N VAL A 189 -11.69 -11.92 3.11
CA VAL A 189 -11.39 -13.30 3.56
C VAL A 189 -12.59 -14.21 3.35
N THR A 190 -13.79 -13.67 3.59
CA THR A 190 -15.06 -14.34 3.32
C THR A 190 -16.05 -13.32 2.77
N VAL A 191 -16.92 -13.72 1.84
CA VAL A 191 -17.96 -12.85 1.29
C VAL A 191 -18.94 -12.30 2.34
N SER A 192 -18.97 -12.84 3.55
CA SER A 192 -19.88 -12.42 4.63
C SER A 192 -19.24 -11.55 5.71
N LYS A 193 -17.95 -11.20 5.60
CA LYS A 193 -17.21 -10.39 6.59
C LYS A 193 -16.45 -9.25 5.92
N LEU A 194 -16.37 -8.12 6.61
CA LEU A 194 -15.64 -6.92 6.20
C LEU A 194 -14.13 -7.00 6.48
N GLU A 195 -13.58 -8.21 6.55
CA GLU A 195 -12.18 -8.45 6.85
C GLU A 195 -11.42 -8.69 5.55
N ILE A 196 -10.46 -7.82 5.24
CA ILE A 196 -9.52 -8.00 4.12
C ILE A 196 -8.25 -8.65 4.65
N GLY A 197 -7.81 -9.75 4.04
CA GLY A 197 -6.65 -10.55 4.49
C GLY A 197 -5.28 -9.91 4.25
N VAL A 198 -5.19 -8.58 4.21
CA VAL A 198 -3.98 -7.83 3.90
C VAL A 198 -3.44 -7.16 5.16
N GLY A 199 -2.14 -7.35 5.42
CA GLY A 199 -1.48 -6.74 6.56
C GLY A 199 -1.45 -5.20 6.47
N ARG A 200 -1.46 -4.52 7.63
CA ARG A 200 -1.48 -3.06 7.72
C ARG A 200 -0.36 -2.37 6.93
N ILE A 201 0.85 -2.94 6.93
CA ILE A 201 2.01 -2.38 6.20
C ILE A 201 1.70 -2.33 4.71
N GLN A 202 1.32 -3.47 4.14
CA GLN A 202 1.01 -3.57 2.72
C GLN A 202 -0.19 -2.69 2.34
N MET A 203 -1.23 -2.65 3.20
CA MET A 203 -2.38 -1.78 3.00
C MET A 203 -1.99 -0.30 2.91
N ASN A 204 -1.10 0.18 3.79
CA ASN A 204 -0.62 1.55 3.75
C ASN A 204 0.10 1.87 2.44
N PHE A 205 0.90 0.94 1.91
CA PHE A 205 1.54 1.14 0.61
C PHE A 205 0.53 1.16 -0.53
N ILE A 206 -0.51 0.31 -0.49
CA ILE A 206 -1.60 0.35 -1.48
C ILE A 206 -2.29 1.71 -1.46
N HIS A 207 -2.58 2.27 -0.28
CA HIS A 207 -3.16 3.62 -0.17
C HIS A 207 -2.26 4.71 -0.74
N LEU A 208 -0.94 4.63 -0.50
CA LEU A 208 0.02 5.61 -1.03
C LEU A 208 0.22 5.53 -2.55
N LEU A 209 0.01 4.33 -3.13
CA LEU A 209 0.17 4.07 -4.56
C LEU A 209 -1.10 4.29 -5.37
N SER A 210 -2.20 4.61 -4.70
CA SER A 210 -3.52 4.76 -5.31
C SER A 210 -4.04 6.18 -5.13
N THR A 211 -4.93 6.57 -6.01
CA THR A 211 -5.55 7.90 -6.04
C THR A 211 -7.04 7.86 -5.74
N GLU A 212 -7.67 6.73 -6.01
CA GLU A 212 -9.07 6.51 -5.68
C GLU A 212 -9.29 5.07 -5.21
N ALA A 213 -10.38 4.87 -4.49
CA ALA A 213 -10.79 3.57 -4.01
C ALA A 213 -12.31 3.41 -4.14
N VAL A 214 -12.72 2.19 -4.50
CA VAL A 214 -14.13 1.81 -4.66
C VAL A 214 -14.38 0.49 -3.95
N GLN A 215 -15.49 0.41 -3.21
CA GLN A 215 -15.94 -0.83 -2.58
C GLN A 215 -17.45 -0.97 -2.68
N HIS A 216 -17.88 -2.21 -2.92
CA HIS A 216 -19.28 -2.58 -2.97
C HIS A 216 -19.65 -3.42 -1.75
N VAL A 217 -20.76 -3.07 -1.10
CA VAL A 217 -21.34 -3.86 0.01
C VAL A 217 -22.82 -4.02 -0.25
N VAL A 218 -23.29 -5.27 -0.27
CA VAL A 218 -24.70 -5.60 -0.47
C VAL A 218 -25.24 -6.17 0.84
N ILE A 219 -26.36 -5.64 1.29
CA ILE A 219 -27.07 -6.16 2.46
C ILE A 219 -28.38 -6.78 1.96
N HIS A 220 -28.45 -8.10 2.06
CA HIS A 220 -29.68 -8.86 1.85
C HIS A 220 -30.52 -8.82 3.13
N CYS A 221 -31.80 -8.57 2.99
CA CYS A 221 -32.71 -8.30 4.08
C CYS A 221 -34.02 -9.10 3.90
N LEU A 222 -34.59 -9.51 5.02
CA LEU A 222 -35.88 -10.18 5.09
C LEU A 222 -36.75 -9.45 6.11
N ASN A 223 -37.84 -8.83 5.65
CA ASN A 223 -38.79 -8.08 6.47
C ASN A 223 -38.19 -6.94 7.32
N THR A 224 -37.04 -6.40 6.93
CA THR A 224 -36.36 -5.32 7.65
C THR A 224 -35.78 -4.27 6.71
N SER A 225 -35.97 -3.00 7.05
CA SER A 225 -35.35 -1.87 6.37
C SER A 225 -33.90 -1.70 6.83
N VAL A 226 -33.01 -1.41 5.89
CA VAL A 226 -31.57 -1.21 6.15
C VAL A 226 -31.18 0.26 5.97
N TRP A 227 -31.78 0.94 4.99
CA TRP A 227 -31.51 2.35 4.68
C TRP A 227 -32.76 3.21 4.80
N ALA A 228 -33.62 3.20 3.77
CA ALA A 228 -34.89 3.90 3.79
C ALA A 228 -35.97 3.09 4.52
N ALA A 229 -36.88 3.79 5.20
CA ALA A 229 -38.03 3.17 5.87
C ALA A 229 -39.27 3.03 4.95
N GLY A 230 -39.19 3.57 3.73
CA GLY A 230 -40.28 3.58 2.75
C GLY A 230 -39.76 3.89 1.36
N PRO A 231 -40.65 4.13 0.37
CA PRO A 231 -40.26 4.38 -1.03
C PRO A 231 -39.52 5.70 -1.23
N SER A 232 -39.54 6.60 -0.24
CA SER A 232 -38.65 7.75 -0.20
C SER A 232 -37.22 7.23 0.05
N LEU A 233 -36.32 7.38 -0.92
CA LEU A 233 -34.87 7.07 -0.80
C LEU A 233 -34.13 7.84 0.32
N GLN A 234 -34.85 8.56 1.17
CA GLN A 234 -34.26 9.26 2.30
C GLN A 234 -33.84 8.27 3.40
N PRO A 235 -32.66 8.49 3.99
CA PRO A 235 -32.16 7.66 5.07
C PRO A 235 -33.09 7.73 6.28
N SER A 236 -33.40 6.58 6.87
CA SER A 236 -34.12 6.53 8.15
C SER A 236 -33.18 6.90 9.31
N PRO A 237 -33.70 7.36 10.46
CA PRO A 237 -32.87 7.60 11.65
C PRO A 237 -32.21 6.33 12.21
N ARG A 238 -32.69 5.14 11.80
CA ARG A 238 -32.10 3.83 12.11
C ARG A 238 -31.34 3.23 10.94
N ALA A 239 -30.97 4.03 9.94
CA ALA A 239 -30.18 3.56 8.81
C ALA A 239 -28.84 3.00 9.29
N VAL A 240 -28.37 1.99 8.56
CA VAL A 240 -27.04 1.45 8.76
C VAL A 240 -25.99 2.53 8.56
N SER A 241 -24.91 2.41 9.32
CA SER A 241 -23.74 3.26 9.15
C SER A 241 -22.50 2.39 9.13
N PHE A 242 -21.45 2.85 8.47
CA PHE A 242 -20.27 2.05 8.20
C PHE A 242 -19.07 2.64 8.90
N LYS A 243 -18.04 1.84 9.12
CA LYS A 243 -16.76 2.30 9.64
C LYS A 243 -15.71 2.23 8.53
N ALA A 244 -15.08 3.36 8.25
CA ALA A 244 -13.94 3.49 7.36
C ALA A 244 -12.68 2.82 7.95
N TRP A 245 -11.68 2.55 7.11
CA TRP A 245 -10.37 2.04 7.56
C TRP A 245 -9.66 3.02 8.49
N SER A 246 -9.81 4.33 8.25
CA SER A 246 -9.34 5.42 9.12
C SER A 246 -9.95 5.38 10.53
N GLY A 247 -11.08 4.69 10.68
CA GLY A 247 -11.88 4.64 11.90
C GLY A 247 -13.03 5.64 11.95
N GLU A 248 -13.14 6.51 10.94
CA GLU A 248 -14.25 7.44 10.77
C GLU A 248 -15.57 6.69 10.52
N LYS A 249 -16.67 7.28 10.98
CA LYS A 249 -18.01 6.72 10.77
C LYS A 249 -18.61 7.34 9.52
N ILE A 250 -19.06 6.51 8.60
CA ILE A 250 -19.73 6.89 7.36
C ILE A 250 -21.24 6.81 7.59
N GLN A 251 -21.94 7.95 7.60
CA GLN A 251 -23.39 8.02 7.71
C GLN A 251 -24.02 8.78 6.53
N ALA A 252 -25.34 8.72 6.44
CA ALA A 252 -26.09 9.47 5.42
C ALA A 252 -25.96 10.98 5.67
N GLY A 253 -25.60 11.75 4.64
CA GLY A 253 -25.35 13.19 4.74
C GLY A 253 -23.93 13.60 5.14
N ASP A 254 -23.01 12.65 5.35
CA ASP A 254 -21.59 12.93 5.56
C ASP A 254 -20.82 13.05 4.22
N LEU A 255 -19.56 13.49 4.28
CA LEU A 255 -18.67 13.68 3.11
C LEU A 255 -18.47 12.43 2.26
N LEU A 256 -18.62 11.24 2.85
CA LEU A 256 -18.49 9.95 2.16
C LEU A 256 -19.84 9.20 2.09
N GLU A 257 -20.92 9.89 1.75
CA GLU A 257 -22.22 9.22 1.59
C GLU A 257 -22.15 8.11 0.51
N PRO A 258 -22.55 6.86 0.82
CA PRO A 258 -22.54 5.79 -0.16
C PRO A 258 -23.57 6.06 -1.26
N LEU A 259 -23.22 5.73 -2.49
CA LEU A 259 -24.16 5.72 -3.61
C LEU A 259 -25.02 4.45 -3.50
N ILE A 260 -26.34 4.62 -3.50
CA ILE A 260 -27.30 3.53 -3.35
C ILE A 260 -28.11 3.41 -4.65
N PRO A 261 -27.62 2.64 -5.64
CA PRO A 261 -28.34 2.46 -6.90
C PRO A 261 -29.64 1.66 -6.73
N ARG A 262 -29.75 0.85 -5.67
CA ARG A 262 -30.91 -0.02 -5.42
C ARG A 262 -31.13 -0.18 -3.92
N ASP A 263 -32.35 0.12 -3.47
CA ASP A 263 -32.84 -0.12 -2.10
C ASP A 263 -34.24 -0.74 -2.13
N ASP A 264 -34.29 -2.07 -2.02
CA ASP A 264 -35.56 -2.82 -1.95
C ASP A 264 -35.89 -3.27 -0.52
N CYS A 265 -35.02 -3.00 0.46
CA CYS A 265 -35.18 -3.50 1.82
C CYS A 265 -36.33 -2.87 2.61
N TRP A 266 -36.92 -1.78 2.12
CA TRP A 266 -38.12 -1.20 2.72
C TRP A 266 -39.36 -2.10 2.50
N ILE A 267 -39.34 -3.04 1.55
CA ILE A 267 -40.44 -3.95 1.24
C ILE A 267 -40.51 -5.09 2.27
N LYS A 268 -41.68 -5.27 2.89
CA LYS A 268 -41.95 -6.28 3.93
C LYS A 268 -42.98 -7.32 3.48
N ASP A 269 -42.66 -8.05 2.43
CA ASP A 269 -43.54 -9.06 1.79
C ASP A 269 -43.19 -10.51 2.16
N GLY A 270 -42.25 -10.72 3.09
CA GLY A 270 -41.75 -12.05 3.45
C GLY A 270 -40.76 -12.64 2.44
N ARG A 271 -40.27 -11.87 1.46
CA ARG A 271 -39.23 -12.28 0.52
C ARG A 271 -37.90 -11.59 0.83
N TRP A 272 -36.83 -12.17 0.30
CA TRP A 272 -35.51 -11.58 0.37
C TRP A 272 -35.40 -10.43 -0.63
N HIS A 273 -34.96 -9.29 -0.12
CA HIS A 273 -34.62 -8.10 -0.89
C HIS A 273 -33.18 -7.70 -0.61
N GLN A 274 -32.68 -6.70 -1.32
CA GLN A 274 -31.31 -6.23 -1.16
C GLN A 274 -31.19 -4.72 -1.27
N THR A 275 -30.24 -4.17 -0.53
CA THR A 275 -29.76 -2.79 -0.69
C THR A 275 -28.29 -2.84 -1.07
N HIS A 276 -27.93 -2.16 -2.15
CA HIS A 276 -26.56 -2.12 -2.66
C HIS A 276 -25.93 -0.77 -2.28
N PHE A 277 -24.84 -0.81 -1.53
CA PHE A 277 -24.03 0.34 -1.13
C PHE A 277 -22.73 0.36 -1.95
N ILE A 278 -22.46 1.48 -2.61
CA ILE A 278 -21.23 1.73 -3.34
C ILE A 278 -20.49 2.87 -2.65
N PHE A 279 -19.31 2.57 -2.10
CA PHE A 279 -18.41 3.56 -1.53
C PHE A 279 -17.38 3.92 -2.58
N GLN A 280 -17.32 5.20 -2.96
CA GLN A 280 -16.31 5.75 -3.87
C GLN A 280 -15.65 6.95 -3.20
N SER A 281 -14.31 6.94 -3.16
CA SER A 281 -13.51 7.97 -2.51
C SER A 281 -12.30 8.35 -3.35
N GLN A 282 -11.96 9.64 -3.38
CA GLN A 282 -10.66 10.14 -3.83
C GLN A 282 -9.59 10.10 -2.72
N ASP A 283 -9.97 9.74 -1.50
CA ASP A 283 -9.02 9.41 -0.43
C ASP A 283 -9.04 7.89 -0.20
N PRO A 284 -8.00 7.16 -0.65
CA PRO A 284 -7.88 5.73 -0.45
C PRO A 284 -7.85 5.31 1.02
N ASN A 285 -7.45 6.20 1.95
CA ASN A 285 -7.32 5.87 3.37
C ASN A 285 -8.65 5.61 4.08
N LEU A 286 -9.77 5.96 3.44
CA LEU A 286 -11.11 5.74 3.98
C LEU A 286 -11.60 4.30 3.75
N LEU A 287 -11.06 3.59 2.75
CA LEU A 287 -11.43 2.22 2.44
C LEU A 287 -10.30 1.25 2.83
N PRO A 288 -10.59 -0.04 3.09
CA PRO A 288 -11.90 -0.70 3.06
C PRO A 288 -12.80 -0.31 4.23
N VAL A 289 -14.09 -0.55 4.06
CA VAL A 289 -15.07 -0.61 5.15
C VAL A 289 -14.72 -1.77 6.08
N VAL A 290 -14.57 -1.49 7.37
CA VAL A 290 -14.13 -2.47 8.38
C VAL A 290 -15.25 -2.96 9.30
N ASP A 291 -16.34 -2.21 9.43
CA ASP A 291 -17.45 -2.55 10.32
C ASP A 291 -18.78 -1.94 9.87
N VAL A 292 -19.91 -2.50 10.33
CA VAL A 292 -21.26 -1.97 10.12
C VAL A 292 -21.98 -1.80 11.46
N TYR A 293 -22.53 -0.61 11.67
CA TYR A 293 -23.35 -0.24 12.80
C TYR A 293 -24.83 -0.20 12.45
N ASN A 294 -25.68 -0.31 13.47
CA ASN A 294 -27.15 -0.29 13.35
C ASN A 294 -27.70 -1.39 12.42
N LEU A 295 -27.02 -2.53 12.32
CA LEU A 295 -27.58 -3.69 11.65
C LEU A 295 -28.90 -4.10 12.32
N PRO A 296 -29.91 -4.52 11.55
CA PRO A 296 -31.19 -4.94 12.12
C PRO A 296 -31.00 -6.04 13.15
N THR A 297 -31.43 -5.78 14.39
CA THR A 297 -31.52 -6.81 15.42
C THR A 297 -32.54 -7.86 15.01
N ALA A 298 -32.25 -9.13 15.26
CA ALA A 298 -33.11 -10.27 14.92
C ALA A 298 -34.43 -10.25 15.71
N GLU A 299 -35.38 -9.40 15.28
CA GLU A 299 -36.79 -9.52 15.64
C GLU A 299 -37.33 -10.85 15.06
N PRO A 300 -38.34 -11.49 15.70
CA PRO A 300 -38.90 -12.75 15.23
C PRO A 300 -39.39 -12.63 13.77
N GLY A 301 -38.72 -13.31 12.84
CA GLY A 301 -39.05 -13.28 11.41
C GLY A 301 -38.28 -12.25 10.57
N SER A 302 -37.40 -11.45 11.19
CA SER A 302 -36.44 -10.60 10.48
C SER A 302 -35.07 -11.29 10.39
N ARG A 303 -34.43 -11.21 9.21
CA ARG A 303 -33.08 -11.72 8.99
C ARG A 303 -32.33 -10.79 8.07
N TYR A 304 -31.00 -10.82 8.16
CA TYR A 304 -30.13 -10.16 7.21
C TYR A 304 -28.95 -11.06 6.84
N HIS A 305 -28.36 -10.81 5.69
CA HIS A 305 -27.14 -11.43 5.24
C HIS A 305 -26.26 -10.38 4.55
N LEU A 306 -24.99 -10.32 4.93
CA LEU A 306 -24.02 -9.38 4.38
C LEU A 306 -23.27 -10.06 3.23
N GLU A 307 -23.16 -9.37 2.11
CA GLU A 307 -22.32 -9.74 0.97
C GLU A 307 -21.33 -8.60 0.71
N VAL A 308 -20.06 -8.84 1.02
CA VAL A 308 -18.96 -7.89 0.89
C VAL A 308 -18.24 -8.16 -0.43
N GLY A 309 -18.23 -7.15 -1.31
CA GLY A 309 -17.46 -7.16 -2.54
C GLY A 309 -15.98 -6.84 -2.30
N PRO A 310 -15.12 -7.04 -3.32
CA PRO A 310 -13.73 -6.62 -3.24
C PRO A 310 -13.63 -5.09 -3.11
N VAL A 311 -12.56 -4.63 -2.45
CA VAL A 311 -12.15 -3.24 -2.47
C VAL A 311 -11.13 -3.05 -3.59
N CYS A 312 -11.39 -2.12 -4.51
CA CYS A 312 -10.56 -1.85 -5.66
C CYS A 312 -9.90 -0.48 -5.53
N PHE A 313 -8.61 -0.42 -5.85
CA PHE A 313 -7.78 0.78 -5.80
C PHE A 313 -7.23 1.10 -7.18
N LEU A 314 -7.12 2.38 -7.53
CA LEU A 314 -6.69 2.82 -8.86
C LEU A 314 -5.63 3.94 -8.86
#